data_AF-A0A838UCR6-F1
#
_entry.id   AF-A0A838UCR6-F1
#
_cell.length_a   1.000
_cell.length_b   1.000
_cell.length_c   1.000
_cell.angle_alpha   90.00
_cell.angle_beta   90.00
_cell.angle_gamma   90.00
#
_symmetry.space_group_name_H-M   'P 1'
#
loop_
_entity.id
_entity.type
_entity.pdbx_description
1 polymer ?
#
loop_
_entity_poly.entity_id
_entity_poly.type
_entity_poly.pdbx_seq_one_letter_code
_entity_poly.pdbx_strand_id
1 'polypeptide(L)'
;MEHISTYTDEKTKILNKGPRFVRWAVMLGIVIALNIFFFVVNSLIFPAPKYEDFCRSGNAPAPLSQDSCITEGGTWSPAPPVDPVGAQNVTVPKTPDGYCDLYTKCQKPFQTAQQDHQLKTFGVLVGFGVLSLIIGVFPIGSSIVSGGLSYGGVLAMVIGSAQYWSEAGNWLRLGISFIALVVLLYIGYKRFRD
;
A
#
# COMPACT_ATOMS: atom_id res chain seq x y z
N MET A 1 47.70 13.45 53.53
CA MET A 1 47.70 13.68 52.06
C MET A 1 46.71 12.70 51.42
N GLU A 2 45.40 12.86 51.65
CA GLU A 2 44.39 11.83 51.26
C GLU A 2 43.05 12.38 50.73
N HIS A 3 43.02 13.63 50.24
CA HIS A 3 41.76 14.28 49.82
C HIS A 3 41.65 14.62 48.32
N ILE A 4 42.48 14.04 47.44
CA ILE A 4 42.48 14.38 45.99
C ILE A 4 42.26 13.15 45.10
N SER A 5 41.53 12.12 45.55
CA SER A 5 41.27 10.93 44.71
C SER A 5 39.81 10.73 44.31
N THR A 6 38.86 11.49 44.85
CA THR A 6 37.42 11.27 44.61
C THR A 6 36.81 12.19 43.55
N TYR A 7 37.50 13.25 43.14
CA TYR A 7 36.93 14.24 42.21
C TYR A 7 37.08 13.86 40.72
N THR A 8 37.96 12.92 40.39
CA THR A 8 38.24 12.50 39.01
C THR A 8 37.30 11.41 38.49
N ASP A 9 36.63 10.64 39.35
CA ASP A 9 35.76 9.53 38.93
C ASP A 9 34.43 10.04 38.33
N GLU A 10 33.81 11.05 38.96
CA GLU A 10 32.47 11.49 38.59
C GLU A 10 32.40 12.17 37.20
N LYS A 11 33.42 12.94 36.82
CA LYS A 11 33.48 13.56 35.49
C LYS A 11 33.60 12.54 34.36
N THR A 12 34.24 11.39 34.59
CA THR A 12 34.37 10.33 33.58
C THR A 12 33.06 9.58 33.34
N LYS A 13 32.18 9.48 34.34
CA LYS A 13 30.83 8.90 34.18
C LYS A 13 29.89 9.78 33.36
N ILE A 14 30.07 11.10 33.40
CA ILE A 14 29.26 12.06 32.64
C ILE A 14 29.75 12.16 31.19
N LEU A 15 31.06 11.95 30.94
CA LEU A 15 31.67 12.06 29.61
C LEU A 15 31.54 10.80 28.73
N ASN A 16 31.16 9.64 29.28
CA ASN A 16 31.06 8.38 28.52
C ASN A 16 29.60 7.92 28.26
N LYS A 17 28.64 8.85 28.33
CA LYS A 17 27.29 8.62 27.83
C LYS A 17 27.27 9.05 26.36
N GLY A 18 27.78 8.20 25.48
CA GLY A 18 27.71 8.41 24.03
C GLY A 18 26.32 8.92 23.64
N PRO A 19 26.21 9.89 22.70
CA PRO A 19 25.02 10.73 22.58
C PRO A 19 23.80 9.85 22.36
N ARG A 20 22.90 9.83 23.35
CA ARG A 20 21.67 9.01 23.31
C ARG A 20 20.87 9.27 22.03
N PHE A 21 21.00 10.47 21.47
CA PHE A 21 20.46 10.88 20.19
C PHE A 21 20.88 9.97 19.01
N VAL A 22 22.16 9.57 18.92
CA VAL A 22 22.66 8.75 17.80
C VAL A 22 21.98 7.37 17.81
N ARG A 23 21.76 6.78 18.99
CA ARG A 23 21.07 5.49 19.11
C ARG A 23 19.62 5.55 18.60
N TRP A 24 18.90 6.61 18.96
CA TRP A 24 17.53 6.84 18.49
C TRP A 24 17.47 7.18 16.99
N ALA A 25 18.42 7.97 16.50
CA ALA A 25 18.51 8.32 15.08
C ALA A 25 18.75 7.06 14.21
N VAL A 26 19.66 6.18 14.62
CA VAL A 26 19.92 4.91 13.92
C VAL A 26 18.68 4.02 13.95
N MET A 27 18.02 3.90 15.10
CA MET A 27 16.79 3.11 15.24
C MET A 27 15.69 3.62 14.30
N LEU A 28 15.44 4.93 14.26
CA LEU A 28 14.45 5.54 13.38
C LEU A 28 14.84 5.35 11.90
N GLY A 29 16.12 5.49 11.58
CA GLY A 29 16.66 5.21 10.25
C GLY A 29 16.36 3.78 9.79
N ILE A 30 16.53 2.78 10.67
CA ILE A 30 16.18 1.38 10.38
C ILE A 30 14.68 1.24 10.12
N VAL A 31 13.83 1.85 10.96
CA VAL A 31 12.37 1.81 10.78
C VAL A 31 11.97 2.34 9.40
N ILE A 32 12.49 3.50 9.01
CA ILE A 32 12.18 4.12 7.71
C ILE A 32 12.74 3.27 6.55
N ALA A 33 14.01 2.90 6.62
CA ALA A 33 14.65 2.12 5.56
C ALA A 33 13.97 0.75 5.36
N LEU A 34 13.55 0.09 6.44
CA LEU A 34 12.82 -1.18 6.38
C LEU A 34 11.48 -1.03 5.65
N ASN A 35 10.73 0.04 5.93
CA ASN A 35 9.44 0.29 5.29
C ASN A 35 9.59 0.64 3.80
N ILE A 36 10.61 1.44 3.45
CA ILE A 36 10.95 1.70 2.04
C ILE A 36 11.34 0.40 1.33
N PHE A 37 12.15 -0.45 1.98
CA PHE A 37 12.55 -1.73 1.43
C PHE A 37 11.33 -2.63 1.16
N PHE A 38 10.40 -2.75 2.12
CA PHE A 38 9.16 -3.52 1.90
C PHE A 38 8.33 -2.99 0.75
N PHE A 39 8.23 -1.65 0.62
CA PHE A 39 7.52 -1.03 -0.49
C PHE A 39 8.15 -1.38 -1.85
N VAL A 40 9.47 -1.27 -1.96
CA VAL A 40 10.20 -1.59 -3.20
C VAL A 40 10.12 -3.09 -3.53
N VAL A 41 10.31 -3.97 -2.55
CA VAL A 41 10.17 -5.41 -2.77
C VAL A 41 8.75 -5.75 -3.25
N ASN A 42 7.74 -5.14 -2.64
CA ASN A 42 6.36 -5.39 -3.06
C ASN A 42 6.09 -4.93 -4.49
N SER A 43 6.60 -3.76 -4.91
CA SER A 43 6.40 -3.26 -6.28
C SER A 43 7.12 -4.12 -7.34
N LEU A 44 8.17 -4.85 -6.95
CA LEU A 44 8.86 -5.81 -7.81
C LEU A 44 8.11 -7.15 -7.93
N ILE A 45 7.50 -7.63 -6.85
CA ILE A 45 6.79 -8.92 -6.84
C ILE A 45 5.40 -8.77 -7.48
N PHE A 46 4.70 -7.67 -7.18
CA PHE A 46 3.36 -7.38 -7.68
C PHE A 46 3.36 -6.00 -8.36
N PRO A 47 3.65 -5.92 -9.67
CA PRO A 47 3.48 -4.68 -10.40
C PRO A 47 1.99 -4.27 -10.42
N ALA A 48 1.72 -2.99 -10.21
CA ALA A 48 0.35 -2.47 -10.24
C ALA A 48 -0.25 -2.63 -11.64
N PRO A 49 -1.52 -3.05 -11.76
CA PRO A 49 -2.19 -3.14 -13.06
C PRO A 49 -2.32 -1.73 -13.64
N LYS A 50 -1.98 -1.57 -14.92
CA LYS A 50 -2.08 -0.28 -15.60
C LYS A 50 -3.45 -0.17 -16.24
N TYR A 51 -4.05 1.01 -16.19
CA TYR A 51 -5.37 1.24 -16.78
C TYR A 51 -5.36 0.92 -18.28
N GLU A 52 -4.25 1.24 -18.94
CA GLU A 52 -4.00 1.06 -20.36
C GLU A 52 -3.99 -0.42 -20.80
N ASP A 53 -3.73 -1.34 -19.86
CA ASP A 53 -3.76 -2.79 -20.13
C ASP A 53 -5.20 -3.32 -20.24
N PHE A 54 -6.17 -2.59 -19.70
CA PHE A 54 -7.58 -2.98 -19.68
C PHE A 54 -8.45 -2.08 -20.55
N CYS A 55 -8.15 -0.79 -20.56
CA CYS A 55 -8.94 0.24 -21.17
C CYS A 55 -8.08 1.03 -22.17
N ARG A 56 -8.64 1.32 -23.34
CA ARG A 56 -7.96 2.10 -24.37
C ARG A 56 -7.69 3.52 -23.84
N SER A 57 -6.43 3.88 -23.70
CA SER A 57 -6.00 5.25 -23.39
C SER A 57 -5.68 6.01 -24.68
N GLY A 58 -6.40 7.11 -24.94
CA GLY A 58 -6.02 8.09 -25.95
C GLY A 58 -7.15 8.54 -26.87
N ASN A 59 -6.86 9.62 -27.62
CA ASN A 59 -7.71 10.32 -28.61
C ASN A 59 -8.10 9.47 -29.84
N ALA A 60 -8.21 8.14 -29.69
CA ALA A 60 -8.70 7.30 -30.76
C ALA A 60 -10.11 7.77 -31.14
N PRO A 61 -10.38 8.01 -32.44
CA PRO A 61 -11.70 8.43 -32.87
C PRO A 61 -12.71 7.39 -32.38
N ALA A 62 -13.76 7.86 -31.70
CA ALA A 62 -14.80 6.98 -31.20
C ALA A 62 -15.36 6.14 -32.37
N PRO A 63 -15.54 4.81 -32.18
CA PRO A 63 -16.08 3.97 -33.23
C PRO A 63 -17.45 4.51 -33.69
N LEU A 64 -17.53 4.84 -34.99
CA LEU A 64 -18.69 5.51 -35.59
C LEU A 64 -19.83 4.53 -35.92
N SER A 65 -19.62 3.22 -35.75
CA SER A 65 -20.61 2.19 -36.07
C SER A 65 -20.83 1.20 -34.92
N GLN A 66 -22.04 0.64 -34.86
CA GLN A 66 -22.39 -0.39 -33.89
C GLN A 66 -21.47 -1.63 -34.00
N ASP A 67 -21.19 -2.10 -35.21
CA ASP A 67 -20.33 -3.28 -35.42
C ASP A 67 -18.89 -3.05 -34.95
N SER A 68 -18.33 -1.86 -35.20
CA SER A 68 -16.99 -1.52 -34.70
C SER A 68 -16.97 -1.40 -33.17
N CYS A 69 -18.01 -0.81 -32.57
CA CYS A 69 -18.15 -0.73 -31.11
C CYS A 69 -18.16 -2.12 -30.43
N ILE A 70 -18.94 -3.07 -30.96
CA ILE A 70 -19.05 -4.41 -30.38
C ILE A 70 -17.77 -5.21 -30.62
N THR A 71 -17.15 -5.09 -31.80
CA THR A 71 -15.88 -5.76 -32.13
C THR A 71 -14.74 -5.30 -31.21
N GLU A 72 -14.74 -4.01 -30.83
CA GLU A 72 -13.77 -3.46 -29.88
C GLU A 72 -14.13 -3.70 -28.40
N GLY A 73 -15.20 -4.47 -28.12
CA GLY A 73 -15.58 -4.84 -26.75
C GLY A 73 -16.36 -3.76 -26.00
N GLY A 74 -16.90 -2.75 -26.68
CA GLY A 74 -17.79 -1.74 -26.12
C GLY A 74 -19.25 -2.19 -26.03
N THR A 75 -20.08 -1.31 -25.49
CA THR A 75 -21.55 -1.42 -25.47
C THR A 75 -22.14 -0.27 -26.27
N TRP A 76 -22.92 -0.57 -27.31
CA TRP A 76 -23.59 0.45 -28.11
C TRP A 76 -24.85 0.95 -27.39
N SER A 77 -24.96 2.27 -27.23
CA SER A 77 -26.13 2.93 -26.66
C SER A 77 -26.81 3.76 -27.76
N PRO A 78 -28.04 3.41 -28.19
CA PRO A 78 -28.73 4.15 -29.24
C PRO A 78 -29.06 5.57 -28.78
N ALA A 79 -29.03 6.53 -29.72
CA ALA A 79 -29.41 7.90 -29.43
C ALA A 79 -30.91 7.96 -29.05
N PRO A 80 -31.31 8.81 -28.08
CA PRO A 80 -32.71 9.01 -27.80
C PRO A 80 -33.44 9.54 -29.04
N PRO A 81 -34.73 9.20 -29.24
CA PRO A 81 -35.51 9.74 -30.34
C PRO A 81 -35.47 11.27 -30.28
N VAL A 82 -35.00 11.92 -31.35
CA VAL A 82 -35.08 13.36 -31.48
C VAL A 82 -36.53 13.72 -31.81
N ASP A 83 -37.26 14.28 -30.86
CA ASP A 83 -38.55 14.90 -31.14
C ASP A 83 -38.34 16.08 -32.10
N PRO A 84 -39.05 16.16 -33.23
CA PRO A 84 -38.83 17.16 -34.28
C PRO A 84 -39.39 18.55 -33.90
N VAL A 85 -39.05 19.08 -32.73
CA VAL A 85 -39.45 20.43 -32.31
C VAL A 85 -38.29 21.39 -32.58
N GLY A 86 -38.25 21.93 -33.81
CA GLY A 86 -37.50 23.16 -34.12
C GLY A 86 -36.16 23.01 -34.85
N ALA A 87 -36.10 22.20 -35.91
CA ALA A 87 -34.93 22.10 -36.80
C ALA A 87 -34.64 23.44 -37.50
N GLN A 88 -33.80 24.28 -36.88
CA GLN A 88 -33.04 25.31 -37.59
C GLN A 88 -31.92 24.60 -38.38
N ASN A 89 -31.70 25.02 -39.64
CA ASN A 89 -30.72 24.47 -40.58
C ASN A 89 -29.27 24.56 -40.08
N VAL A 90 -28.89 23.70 -39.14
CA VAL A 90 -27.51 23.43 -38.80
C VAL A 90 -27.12 22.19 -39.60
N THR A 91 -26.12 22.33 -40.48
CA THR A 91 -25.47 21.19 -41.13
C THR A 91 -24.67 20.43 -40.07
N VAL A 92 -25.37 19.69 -39.20
CA VAL A 92 -24.73 18.83 -38.21
C VAL A 92 -24.13 17.64 -38.97
N PRO A 93 -22.82 17.39 -38.90
CA PRO A 93 -22.25 16.17 -39.46
C PRO A 93 -22.98 14.99 -38.84
N LYS A 94 -23.59 14.16 -39.71
CA LYS A 94 -24.37 12.95 -39.41
C LYS A 94 -24.03 12.40 -38.02
N THR A 95 -24.80 12.78 -37.00
CA THR A 95 -24.64 12.22 -35.66
C THR A 95 -24.83 10.71 -35.81
N PRO A 96 -23.88 9.87 -35.33
CA PRO A 96 -24.09 8.44 -35.33
C PRO A 96 -25.39 8.14 -34.58
N ASP A 97 -26.12 7.09 -34.96
CA ASP A 97 -27.41 6.67 -34.37
C ASP A 97 -27.30 6.24 -32.88
N GLY A 98 -26.23 6.63 -32.19
CA GLY A 98 -25.87 6.26 -30.83
C GLY A 98 -24.43 6.63 -30.48
N TYR A 99 -23.99 6.26 -29.29
CA TYR A 99 -22.60 6.35 -28.85
C TYR A 99 -22.10 4.99 -28.37
N CYS A 100 -20.79 4.77 -28.49
CA CYS A 100 -20.14 3.56 -27.97
C CYS A 100 -19.59 3.81 -26.57
N ASP A 101 -20.06 3.04 -25.58
CA ASP A 101 -19.47 2.99 -24.24
C ASP A 101 -18.42 1.88 -24.19
N LEU A 102 -17.15 2.27 -24.35
CA LEU A 102 -15.99 1.39 -24.18
C LEU A 102 -15.58 1.23 -22.71
N TYR A 103 -16.09 2.08 -21.81
CA TYR A 103 -15.64 2.18 -20.43
C TYR A 103 -16.30 1.14 -19.53
N THR A 104 -17.62 0.91 -19.65
CA THR A 104 -18.35 0.03 -18.72
C THR A 104 -17.81 -1.40 -18.70
N LYS A 105 -17.41 -1.94 -19.85
CA LYS A 105 -16.87 -3.30 -19.93
C LYS A 105 -15.40 -3.39 -19.51
N CYS A 106 -14.61 -2.34 -19.72
CA CYS A 106 -13.18 -2.35 -19.39
C CYS A 106 -12.90 -1.98 -17.91
N GLN A 107 -13.79 -1.20 -17.29
CA GLN A 107 -13.62 -0.74 -15.91
C GLN A 107 -13.74 -1.89 -14.91
N LYS A 108 -14.67 -2.83 -15.12
CA LYS A 108 -14.85 -3.99 -14.23
C LYS A 108 -13.60 -4.88 -14.10
N PRO A 109 -12.97 -5.35 -15.19
CA PRO A 109 -11.77 -6.17 -15.09
C PRO A 109 -10.59 -5.36 -14.53
N PHE A 110 -10.48 -4.07 -14.83
CA PHE A 110 -9.47 -3.20 -14.21
C PHE A 110 -9.67 -3.08 -12.69
N GLN A 111 -10.89 -2.79 -12.22
CA GLN A 111 -11.21 -2.74 -10.80
C GLN A 111 -10.94 -4.07 -10.11
N THR A 112 -11.31 -5.19 -10.75
CA THR A 112 -11.06 -6.53 -10.21
C THR A 112 -9.56 -6.81 -10.10
N ALA A 113 -8.78 -6.51 -11.14
CA ALA A 113 -7.34 -6.67 -11.12
C ALA A 113 -6.66 -5.76 -10.09
N GLN A 114 -7.16 -4.53 -9.92
CA GLN A 114 -6.70 -3.59 -8.91
C GLN A 114 -6.98 -4.12 -7.49
N GLN A 115 -8.18 -4.64 -7.24
CA GLN A 115 -8.54 -5.24 -5.96
C GLN A 115 -7.69 -6.47 -5.65
N ASP A 116 -7.49 -7.37 -6.62
CA ASP A 116 -6.64 -8.55 -6.46
C ASP A 116 -5.18 -8.16 -6.18
N HIS A 117 -4.67 -7.14 -6.86
CA HIS A 117 -3.33 -6.60 -6.64
C HIS A 117 -3.18 -6.04 -5.22
N GLN A 118 -4.17 -5.26 -4.77
CA GLN A 118 -4.21 -4.67 -3.43
C GLN A 118 -4.24 -5.74 -2.34
N LEU A 119 -5.05 -6.80 -2.50
CA LEU A 119 -5.13 -7.90 -1.53
C LEU A 119 -3.82 -8.69 -1.43
N LYS A 120 -3.18 -9.00 -2.57
CA LYS A 120 -1.88 -9.70 -2.59
C LYS A 120 -0.79 -8.86 -1.95
N THR A 121 -0.73 -7.58 -2.32
CA THR A 121 0.22 -6.61 -1.74
C THR A 121 0.06 -6.52 -0.23
N PHE A 122 -1.18 -6.38 0.24
CA PHE A 122 -1.49 -6.30 1.66
C PHE A 122 -1.02 -7.55 2.43
N GLY A 123 -1.33 -8.74 1.91
CA GLY A 123 -0.90 -10.00 2.52
C GLY A 123 0.62 -10.11 2.64
N VAL A 124 1.36 -9.67 1.62
CA VAL A 124 2.83 -9.69 1.63
C VAL A 124 3.43 -8.65 2.58
N LEU A 125 2.90 -7.42 2.63
CA LEU A 125 3.34 -6.43 3.62
C LEU A 125 3.15 -6.92 5.06
N VAL A 126 1.99 -7.54 5.34
CA VAL A 126 1.72 -8.10 6.68
C VAL A 126 2.67 -9.26 6.97
N GLY A 127 2.89 -10.16 6.00
CA GLY A 127 3.85 -11.24 6.13
C GLY A 127 5.26 -10.73 6.47
N PHE A 128 5.73 -9.69 5.78
CA PHE A 128 7.01 -9.05 6.07
C PHE A 128 7.05 -8.35 7.43
N GLY A 129 5.96 -7.69 7.84
CA GLY A 129 5.84 -7.07 9.16
C GLY A 129 5.89 -8.08 10.30
N VAL A 130 5.22 -9.24 10.15
CA VAL A 130 5.30 -10.33 11.12
C VAL A 130 6.69 -10.97 11.13
N LEU A 131 7.29 -11.18 9.95
CA LEU A 131 8.64 -11.73 9.84
C LEU A 131 9.68 -10.82 10.50
N SER A 132 9.59 -9.50 10.31
CA SER A 132 10.51 -8.55 10.95
C SER A 132 10.32 -8.47 12.46
N LEU A 133 9.08 -8.63 12.97
CA LEU A 133 8.83 -8.80 14.39
C LEU A 133 9.49 -10.05 14.95
N ILE A 134 9.33 -11.20 14.28
CA ILE A 134 9.94 -12.46 14.72
C ILE A 134 11.46 -12.31 14.76
N ILE A 135 12.08 -11.83 13.68
CA ILE A 135 13.54 -11.62 13.59
C ILE A 135 14.00 -10.60 14.65
N GLY A 136 13.22 -9.54 14.87
CA GLY A 136 13.52 -8.50 15.86
C GLY A 136 13.49 -9.01 17.30
N VAL A 137 12.69 -10.02 17.62
CA VAL A 137 12.62 -10.62 18.96
C VAL A 137 13.83 -11.53 19.25
N PHE A 138 14.43 -12.13 18.23
CA PHE A 138 15.61 -12.97 18.41
C PHE A 138 16.84 -12.15 18.85
N PRO A 139 17.62 -12.62 19.85
CA PRO A 139 18.76 -11.89 20.39
C PRO A 139 20.02 -11.98 19.49
N ILE A 140 19.86 -11.89 18.17
CA ILE A 140 20.93 -12.11 17.18
C ILE A 140 21.79 -10.84 16.97
N GLY A 141 21.43 -9.69 17.57
CA GLY A 141 22.16 -8.44 17.34
C GLY A 141 22.04 -7.40 18.44
N SER A 142 22.50 -6.19 18.11
CA SER A 142 22.43 -5.05 19.05
C SER A 142 20.98 -4.70 19.40
N SER A 143 20.76 -4.22 20.63
CA SER A 143 19.43 -3.79 21.11
C SER A 143 18.77 -2.71 20.24
N ILE A 144 19.57 -1.98 19.47
CA ILE A 144 19.11 -0.93 18.55
C ILE A 144 18.50 -1.55 17.30
N VAL A 145 19.13 -2.60 16.76
CA VAL A 145 18.66 -3.29 15.55
C VAL A 145 17.39 -4.09 15.83
N SER A 146 17.33 -4.81 16.96
CA SER A 146 16.12 -5.50 17.38
C SER A 146 14.95 -4.55 17.64
N GLY A 147 15.23 -3.40 18.27
CA GLY A 147 14.28 -2.30 18.40
C GLY A 147 13.79 -1.83 17.03
N GLY A 148 14.71 -1.40 16.17
CA GLY A 148 14.37 -0.88 14.83
C GLY A 148 13.54 -1.86 13.99
N LEU A 149 13.87 -3.15 13.99
CA LEU A 149 13.10 -4.19 13.31
C LEU A 149 11.70 -4.38 13.91
N SER A 150 11.59 -4.36 15.23
CA SER A 150 10.30 -4.56 15.92
C SER A 150 9.35 -3.39 15.67
N TYR A 151 9.80 -2.14 15.91
CA TYR A 151 9.00 -0.95 15.64
C TYR A 151 8.74 -0.77 14.14
N GLY A 152 9.69 -1.16 13.30
CA GLY A 152 9.54 -1.15 11.84
C GLY A 152 8.47 -2.11 11.35
N GLY A 153 8.40 -3.32 11.92
CA GLY A 153 7.36 -4.31 11.63
C GLY A 153 5.97 -3.86 12.06
N VAL A 154 5.83 -3.28 13.25
CA VAL A 154 4.55 -2.70 13.70
C VAL A 154 4.14 -1.56 12.77
N LEU A 155 5.05 -0.64 12.43
CA LEU A 155 4.76 0.46 11.53
C LEU A 155 4.35 -0.04 10.13
N ALA A 156 5.02 -1.05 9.61
CA ALA A 156 4.68 -1.65 8.32
C ALA A 156 3.26 -2.22 8.31
N MET A 157 2.85 -2.89 9.39
CA MET A 157 1.48 -3.38 9.53
C MET A 157 0.46 -2.23 9.59
N VAL A 158 0.79 -1.13 10.26
CA VAL A 158 -0.08 0.06 10.31
C VAL A 158 -0.22 0.69 8.92
N ILE A 159 0.90 0.90 8.21
CA ILE A 159 0.89 1.49 6.86
C ILE A 159 0.12 0.58 5.90
N GLY A 160 0.41 -0.72 5.90
CA GLY A 160 -0.31 -1.69 5.07
C GLY A 160 -1.82 -1.72 5.38
N SER A 161 -2.19 -1.68 6.66
CA SER A 161 -3.60 -1.62 7.05
C SER A 161 -4.26 -0.33 6.57
N ALA A 162 -3.63 0.82 6.75
CA ALA A 162 -4.18 2.11 6.34
C ALA A 162 -4.34 2.23 4.82
N GLN A 163 -3.37 1.74 4.05
CA GLN A 163 -3.37 1.86 2.59
C GLN A 163 -4.43 0.97 1.92
N TYR A 164 -4.68 -0.21 2.47
CA TYR A 164 -5.57 -1.21 1.85
C TYR A 164 -6.91 -1.35 2.58
N TRP A 165 -7.16 -0.57 3.64
CA TRP A 165 -8.38 -0.68 4.44
C TRP A 165 -9.62 -0.54 3.58
N SER A 166 -9.72 0.47 2.72
CA SER A 166 -10.95 0.78 1.96
C SER A 166 -11.38 -0.35 1.03
N GLU A 167 -10.42 -1.10 0.49
CA GLU A 167 -10.63 -2.13 -0.55
C GLU A 167 -10.71 -3.54 0.05
N ALA A 168 -10.20 -3.73 1.28
CA ALA A 168 -10.37 -4.97 2.02
C ALA A 168 -11.85 -5.15 2.42
N GLY A 169 -12.46 -6.25 1.96
CA GLY A 169 -13.81 -6.63 2.38
C GLY A 169 -13.93 -6.80 3.90
N ASN A 170 -15.13 -6.60 4.46
CA ASN A 170 -15.38 -6.59 5.91
C ASN A 170 -14.80 -7.81 6.66
N TRP A 171 -14.91 -9.00 6.05
CA TRP A 171 -14.36 -10.24 6.62
C TRP A 171 -12.84 -10.27 6.68
N LEU A 172 -12.16 -9.68 5.69
CA LEU A 172 -10.71 -9.60 5.63
C LEU A 172 -10.16 -8.63 6.69
N ARG A 173 -10.83 -7.48 6.88
CA ARG A 173 -10.52 -6.52 7.94
C ARG A 173 -10.62 -7.16 9.33
N LEU A 174 -11.69 -7.92 9.58
CA LEU A 174 -11.86 -8.65 10.85
C LEU A 174 -10.74 -9.69 11.06
N GLY A 175 -10.49 -10.51 10.04
CA GLY A 175 -9.49 -11.57 10.10
C GLY A 175 -8.10 -11.03 10.41
N ILE A 176 -7.69 -9.94 9.76
CA ILE A 176 -6.35 -9.40 9.97
C ILE A 176 -6.16 -8.66 11.28
N SER A 177 -7.18 -7.93 11.75
CA SER A 177 -7.15 -7.34 13.08
C SER A 177 -7.05 -8.43 14.16
N PHE A 178 -7.73 -9.55 13.98
CA PHE A 178 -7.63 -10.69 14.88
C PHE A 178 -6.23 -11.33 14.87
N ILE A 179 -5.66 -11.58 13.69
CA ILE A 179 -4.30 -12.15 13.57
C ILE A 179 -3.26 -11.20 14.19
N ALA A 180 -3.32 -9.91 13.86
CA ALA A 180 -2.41 -8.90 14.41
C ALA A 180 -2.50 -8.86 15.95
N LEU A 181 -3.72 -8.91 16.49
CA LEU A 181 -3.94 -8.96 17.94
C LEU A 181 -3.33 -10.22 18.56
N VAL A 182 -3.58 -11.40 17.99
CA VAL A 182 -3.03 -12.68 18.48
C VAL A 182 -1.50 -12.66 18.46
N VAL A 183 -0.87 -12.17 17.38
CA VAL A 183 0.59 -12.07 17.27
C VAL A 183 1.15 -11.11 18.32
N LEU A 184 0.54 -9.95 18.51
CA LEU A 184 0.98 -8.97 19.53
C LEU A 184 0.84 -9.53 20.95
N LEU A 185 -0.27 -10.19 21.26
CA LEU A 185 -0.48 -10.85 22.55
C LEU A 185 0.51 -11.98 22.78
N TYR A 186 0.79 -12.80 21.77
CA TYR A 186 1.76 -13.90 21.86
C TYR A 186 3.18 -13.38 22.09
N ILE A 187 3.62 -12.36 21.34
CA ILE A 187 4.94 -11.75 21.53
C ILE A 187 5.01 -11.07 22.90
N GLY A 188 3.97 -10.34 23.31
CA GLY A 188 3.89 -9.71 24.63
C GLY A 188 4.00 -10.75 25.74
N TYR A 189 3.19 -11.81 25.71
CA TYR A 189 3.23 -12.88 26.69
C TYR A 189 4.61 -13.57 26.75
N LYS A 190 5.22 -13.88 25.59
CA LYS A 190 6.53 -14.55 25.54
C LYS A 190 7.68 -13.64 25.99
N ARG A 191 7.59 -12.34 25.74
CA ARG A 191 8.62 -11.34 26.08
C ARG A 191 8.57 -10.90 27.54
N PHE A 192 7.36 -10.78 28.11
CA PHE A 192 7.14 -10.35 29.49
C PHE A 192 6.98 -11.50 30.50
N ARG A 193 7.01 -12.75 30.03
CA ARG A 193 7.47 -13.86 30.86
C ARG A 193 8.97 -13.71 31.10
N ASP A 194 9.32 -12.84 32.03
CA ASP A 194 10.41 -13.14 32.95
C ASP A 194 10.04 -14.42 33.73
#